data_AF-A0A7G2D597-F1
#
_entry.id   AF-A0A7G2D597-F1
#
_cell.length_a   1.000
_cell.length_b   1.000
_cell.length_c   1.000
_cell.angle_alpha   90.00
_cell.angle_beta   90.00
_cell.angle_gamma   90.00
#
_symmetry.space_group_name_H-M   'P 1'
#
loop_
_entity.id
_entity.type
_entity.pdbx_description
1 polymer ?
#
loop_
_entity_poly.entity_id
_entity_poly.type
_entity_poly.pdbx_seq_one_letter_code
_entity_poly.pdbx_strand_id
1 'polypeptide(L)'
;MGLFDKVKDAASQAAQAGIDKARSVVPGAAPAADPTAAPVAAPAAAEPQPIIELESHIDGKNAKVRLWPDRLEWERPRGVSGGKITAGVLTAGVSLLATGVKGGTDEHDMVLLKHVTNVTSRKDGLMYYAVDVQTSSGAVVNTITFRVSKDEAAQFRSAILGAMQEQEAKASAPVVVQAAAPAAAPAPAAAAPDLTAQLQQLAALRDAGVLTEEEFVAKKADILARI
;
A
#
# COMPACT_ATOMS: atom_id res chain seq x y z
N MET A 1 -42.55 -4.54 -46.59
CA MET A 1 -41.87 -3.82 -45.49
C MET A 1 -41.29 -4.86 -44.54
N GLY A 2 -39.97 -5.00 -44.55
CA GLY A 2 -39.28 -6.24 -44.19
C GLY A 2 -38.96 -6.39 -42.71
N LEU A 3 -38.98 -7.63 -42.24
CA LEU A 3 -38.62 -8.07 -40.88
C LEU A 3 -37.20 -7.63 -40.45
N PHE A 4 -36.32 -7.34 -41.41
CA PHE A 4 -34.95 -6.87 -41.17
C PHE A 4 -34.84 -5.42 -40.66
N ASP A 5 -35.79 -4.53 -41.01
CA ASP A 5 -35.81 -3.15 -40.49
C ASP A 5 -36.09 -3.13 -38.98
N LYS A 6 -37.02 -3.98 -38.52
CA LYS A 6 -37.39 -4.11 -37.10
C LYS A 6 -36.23 -4.53 -36.20
N VAL A 7 -35.30 -5.35 -36.70
CA VAL A 7 -34.15 -5.83 -35.91
C VAL A 7 -33.09 -4.72 -35.80
N LYS A 8 -32.92 -3.90 -36.84
CA LYS A 8 -31.99 -2.77 -36.82
C LYS A 8 -32.47 -1.66 -35.89
N ASP A 9 -33.78 -1.37 -35.88
CA ASP A 9 -34.37 -0.43 -34.93
C ASP A 9 -34.26 -0.92 -33.47
N ALA A 10 -34.49 -2.22 -33.22
CA ALA A 10 -34.34 -2.80 -31.89
C ALA A 10 -32.89 -2.75 -31.39
N ALA A 11 -31.91 -3.02 -32.26
CA ALA A 11 -30.50 -2.92 -31.92
C ALA A 11 -30.05 -1.47 -31.62
N SER A 12 -30.59 -0.51 -32.36
CA SER A 12 -30.29 0.92 -32.18
C SER A 12 -30.92 1.45 -30.89
N GLN A 13 -32.12 0.98 -30.55
CA GLN A 13 -32.84 1.36 -29.33
C GLN A 13 -32.19 0.76 -28.06
N ALA A 14 -31.63 -0.46 -28.14
CA ALA A 14 -30.86 -1.06 -27.05
C ALA A 14 -29.50 -0.36 -26.81
N ALA A 15 -28.84 0.11 -27.88
CA ALA A 15 -27.61 0.88 -27.78
C ALA A 15 -27.84 2.25 -27.13
N GLN A 16 -28.93 2.93 -27.51
CA GLN A 16 -29.30 4.23 -26.94
C GLN A 16 -29.64 4.12 -25.43
N ALA A 17 -30.39 3.09 -25.03
CA ALA A 17 -30.73 2.84 -23.63
C ALA A 17 -29.50 2.56 -22.74
N GLY A 18 -28.44 1.94 -23.31
CA GLY A 18 -27.17 1.74 -22.61
C GLY A 18 -26.40 3.04 -22.38
N ILE A 19 -26.46 3.97 -23.34
CA ILE A 19 -25.77 5.27 -23.26
C ILE A 19 -26.50 6.22 -22.30
N ASP A 20 -27.84 6.23 -22.29
CA ASP A 20 -28.62 7.04 -21.36
C ASP A 20 -28.45 6.57 -19.90
N LYS A 21 -28.29 5.25 -19.68
CA LYS A 21 -27.99 4.68 -18.36
C LYS A 21 -26.58 4.99 -17.87
N ALA A 22 -25.63 5.22 -18.78
CA ALA A 22 -24.28 5.68 -18.44
C ALA A 22 -24.21 7.19 -18.18
N ARG A 23 -25.14 7.98 -18.75
CA ARG A 23 -25.19 9.44 -18.59
C ARG A 23 -25.94 9.90 -17.33
N SER A 24 -26.75 9.05 -16.72
CA SER A 24 -27.45 9.34 -15.45
C SER A 24 -26.59 9.14 -14.19
N VAL A 25 -25.31 8.80 -14.33
CA VAL A 25 -24.34 8.76 -13.22
C VAL A 25 -23.40 9.95 -13.33
N VAL A 26 -23.92 11.14 -13.02
CA VAL A 26 -23.12 12.30 -12.63
C VAL A 26 -23.40 12.55 -11.14
N PRO A 27 -22.37 12.69 -10.29
CA PRO A 27 -22.53 12.87 -8.85
C PRO A 27 -23.21 14.21 -8.55
N GLY A 28 -24.38 14.13 -7.94
CA GLY A 28 -25.06 15.30 -7.39
C GLY A 28 -24.33 15.80 -6.14
N ALA A 29 -24.04 17.10 -6.17
CA ALA A 29 -24.05 18.03 -5.04
C ALA A 29 -23.37 17.59 -3.73
N ALA A 30 -22.21 18.21 -3.48
CA ALA A 30 -21.64 18.37 -2.15
C ALA A 30 -22.70 18.84 -1.13
N PRO A 31 -22.89 18.15 0.01
CA PRO A 31 -23.42 18.82 1.19
C PRO A 31 -22.30 19.69 1.77
N ALA A 32 -22.63 20.96 2.03
CA ALA A 32 -21.79 21.87 2.77
C ALA A 32 -21.35 21.22 4.09
N ALA A 33 -20.04 21.08 4.29
CA ALA A 33 -19.48 20.63 5.54
C ALA A 33 -19.64 21.74 6.59
N ASP A 34 -20.47 21.48 7.59
CA ASP A 34 -20.43 22.15 8.89
C ASP A 34 -18.99 22.12 9.43
N PRO A 35 -18.37 23.26 9.80
CA PRO A 35 -17.01 23.28 10.36
C PRO A 35 -16.96 22.88 11.85
N THR A 36 -18.00 22.23 12.39
CA THR A 36 -18.05 21.79 13.79
C THR A 36 -18.39 20.30 13.89
N ALA A 37 -17.53 19.45 13.32
CA ALA A 37 -17.55 18.03 13.64
C ALA A 37 -16.17 17.64 14.21
N ALA A 38 -16.18 17.30 15.51
CA ALA A 38 -15.08 16.75 16.27
C ALA A 38 -14.39 15.59 15.49
N PRO A 39 -13.08 15.36 15.71
CA PRO A 39 -12.31 14.43 14.89
C PRO A 39 -12.90 13.03 15.01
N VAL A 40 -13.47 12.53 13.92
CA VAL A 40 -13.84 11.13 13.80
C VAL A 40 -12.55 10.33 13.92
N ALA A 41 -12.50 9.51 14.96
CA ALA A 41 -11.38 8.68 15.32
C ALA A 41 -10.79 7.99 14.07
N ALA A 42 -9.47 8.08 13.94
CA ALA A 42 -8.69 7.27 13.00
C ALA A 42 -9.20 5.82 13.06
N PRO A 43 -9.40 5.14 11.92
CA PRO A 43 -9.71 3.72 11.96
C PRO A 43 -8.55 3.05 12.70
N ALA A 44 -8.86 2.48 13.86
CA ALA A 44 -7.98 1.57 14.56
C ALA A 44 -7.42 0.60 13.52
N ALA A 45 -6.09 0.51 13.45
CA ALA A 45 -5.38 -0.34 12.51
C ALA A 45 -6.01 -1.73 12.54
N ALA A 46 -6.82 -2.03 11.53
CA ALA A 46 -7.39 -3.36 11.34
C ALA A 46 -6.20 -4.31 11.29
N GLU A 47 -6.17 -5.31 12.18
CA GLU A 47 -5.16 -6.36 12.10
C GLU A 47 -5.16 -6.85 10.66
N PRO A 48 -4.02 -6.76 9.95
CA PRO A 48 -4.02 -7.03 8.53
C PRO A 48 -4.43 -8.51 8.40
N GLN A 49 -5.49 -8.78 7.63
CA GLN A 49 -5.90 -10.14 7.33
C GLN A 49 -5.24 -10.58 6.02
N PRO A 50 -4.80 -11.84 5.91
CA PRO A 50 -4.31 -12.35 4.65
C PRO A 50 -5.44 -12.36 3.61
N ILE A 51 -5.09 -12.07 2.36
CA ILE A 51 -6.01 -12.12 1.20
C ILE A 51 -6.41 -13.58 0.94
N ILE A 52 -5.44 -14.50 1.04
CA ILE A 52 -5.64 -15.95 0.87
C ILE A 52 -4.75 -16.68 1.88
N GLU A 53 -5.30 -17.70 2.52
CA GLU A 53 -4.56 -18.72 3.26
C GLU A 53 -4.85 -20.09 2.63
N LEU A 54 -3.79 -20.86 2.34
CA LEU A 54 -3.88 -22.19 1.74
C LEU A 54 -2.80 -23.13 2.27
N GLU A 55 -2.97 -24.43 2.01
CA GLU A 55 -1.95 -25.43 2.31
C GLU A 55 -1.15 -25.79 1.06
N SER A 56 0.18 -25.65 1.15
CA SER A 56 1.09 -26.10 0.11
C SER A 56 1.80 -27.39 0.50
N HIS A 57 1.80 -28.38 -0.40
CA HIS A 57 2.38 -29.69 -0.15
C HIS A 57 3.84 -29.80 -0.61
N ILE A 58 4.79 -29.51 0.28
CA ILE A 58 6.24 -29.50 -0.04
C ILE A 58 6.90 -30.70 0.65
N ASP A 59 7.57 -31.56 -0.13
CA ASP A 59 8.32 -32.73 0.38
C ASP A 59 7.55 -33.65 1.34
N GLY A 60 6.26 -33.89 1.06
CA GLY A 60 5.42 -34.76 1.89
C GLY A 60 4.84 -34.09 3.14
N LYS A 61 5.04 -32.78 3.30
CA LYS A 61 4.52 -31.97 4.42
C LYS A 61 3.62 -30.85 3.93
N ASN A 62 2.67 -30.47 4.76
CA ASN A 62 1.79 -29.33 4.49
C ASN A 62 2.42 -28.07 5.11
N ALA A 63 2.75 -27.11 4.26
CA ALA A 63 3.19 -25.78 4.62
C ALA A 63 1.98 -24.84 4.56
N LYS A 64 1.78 -24.01 5.59
CA LYS A 64 0.74 -22.99 5.54
C LYS A 64 1.26 -21.79 4.78
N VAL A 65 0.58 -21.38 3.71
CA VAL A 65 0.95 -20.24 2.87
C VAL A 65 -0.08 -19.15 3.05
N ARG A 66 0.38 -17.92 3.32
CA ARG A 66 -0.44 -16.73 3.50
C ARG A 66 -0.03 -15.68 2.50
N LEU A 67 -0.97 -15.28 1.65
CA LEU A 67 -0.82 -14.14 0.75
C LEU A 67 -1.34 -12.90 1.45
N TRP A 68 -0.48 -11.91 1.58
CA TRP A 68 -0.78 -10.57 2.06
C TRP A 68 -0.77 -9.58 0.90
N PRO A 69 -1.33 -8.37 1.09
CA PRO A 69 -1.29 -7.35 0.05
C PRO A 69 0.12 -6.97 -0.42
N ASP A 70 1.14 -7.11 0.44
CA ASP A 70 2.52 -6.69 0.21
C ASP A 70 3.54 -7.83 0.18
N ARG A 71 3.17 -9.02 0.65
CA ARG A 71 4.10 -10.13 0.89
C ARG A 71 3.44 -11.50 0.80
N LEU A 72 4.28 -12.51 0.64
CA LEU A 72 3.92 -13.92 0.70
C LEU A 72 4.71 -14.55 1.83
N GLU A 73 4.02 -15.19 2.76
CA GLU A 73 4.62 -15.88 3.90
C GLU A 73 4.30 -17.37 3.82
N TRP A 74 5.24 -18.21 4.23
CA TRP A 74 4.95 -19.63 4.41
C TRP A 74 5.67 -20.21 5.62
N GLU A 75 5.02 -21.20 6.22
CA GLU A 75 5.49 -21.90 7.41
C GLU A 75 5.64 -23.38 7.08
N ARG A 76 6.88 -23.89 7.13
CA ARG A 76 7.19 -25.31 6.92
C ARG A 76 7.36 -26.00 8.27
N PRO A 77 6.50 -26.99 8.61
CA PRO A 77 6.63 -27.69 9.88
C PRO A 77 7.88 -28.58 9.86
N ARG A 78 8.89 -28.27 10.69
CA ARG A 78 10.06 -29.15 10.86
C ARG A 78 9.79 -30.22 11.92
N GLY A 79 8.82 -31.08 11.61
CA GLY A 79 8.63 -32.33 12.34
C GLY A 79 9.84 -33.26 12.22
N VAL A 80 10.24 -33.86 13.34
CA VAL A 80 11.21 -34.96 13.42
C VAL A 80 10.70 -36.09 12.52
N SER A 81 11.51 -36.58 11.57
CA SER A 81 11.05 -37.64 10.68
C SER A 81 10.66 -38.88 11.49
N GLY A 82 9.48 -39.45 11.22
CA GLY A 82 8.97 -40.63 11.94
C GLY A 82 9.95 -41.81 11.95
N GLY A 83 10.83 -41.91 10.95
CA GLY A 83 11.92 -42.89 10.92
C GLY A 83 12.92 -42.77 12.08
N LYS A 84 13.18 -41.56 12.58
CA LYS A 84 14.06 -41.35 13.75
C LYS A 84 13.39 -41.79 15.06
N ILE A 85 12.07 -41.66 15.15
CA ILE A 85 11.30 -42.11 16.33
C ILE A 85 11.22 -43.64 16.35
N THR A 86 10.94 -44.27 15.20
CA THR A 86 10.86 -45.73 15.10
C THR A 86 12.20 -46.42 15.40
N ALA A 87 13.33 -45.85 14.98
CA ALA A 87 14.66 -46.37 15.32
C ALA A 87 14.96 -46.29 16.83
N GLY A 88 14.52 -45.23 17.50
CA GLY A 88 14.66 -45.07 18.96
C GLY A 88 13.85 -46.07 19.77
N VAL A 89 12.66 -46.47 19.28
CA VAL A 89 11.79 -47.47 19.93
C VAL A 89 12.30 -48.90 19.71
N LEU A 90 12.81 -49.22 18.52
CA LEU A 90 13.30 -50.57 18.21
C LEU A 90 14.66 -50.90 18.85
N THR A 91 15.39 -49.92 19.40
CA THR A 91 16.72 -50.11 20.02
C THR A 91 16.67 -50.21 21.56
N ALA A 92 15.57 -50.71 22.13
CA ALA A 92 15.45 -51.03 23.56
C ALA A 92 15.98 -49.94 24.54
N GLY A 93 15.35 -48.76 24.54
CA GLY A 93 15.32 -47.89 25.72
C GLY A 93 16.54 -47.00 26.04
N VAL A 94 17.64 -47.03 25.28
CA VAL A 94 18.82 -46.16 25.54
C VAL A 94 19.01 -45.03 24.52
N SER A 95 18.36 -45.09 23.35
CA SER A 95 18.76 -44.26 22.19
C SER A 95 18.00 -42.95 21.96
N LEU A 96 17.01 -42.58 22.78
CA LEU A 96 16.36 -41.26 22.58
C LEU A 96 17.28 -40.09 22.96
N LEU A 97 18.13 -40.26 24.00
CA LEU A 97 19.11 -39.25 24.41
C LEU A 97 20.36 -39.25 23.51
N ALA A 98 20.75 -40.40 22.96
CA ALA A 98 21.92 -40.52 22.08
C ALA A 98 21.67 -40.02 20.64
N THR A 99 20.40 -39.95 20.19
CA THR A 99 20.06 -39.49 18.82
C THR A 99 19.82 -37.99 18.71
N GLY A 100 19.96 -37.23 19.81
CA GLY A 100 20.00 -35.77 19.77
C GLY A 100 18.78 -35.14 19.08
N VAL A 101 17.60 -35.69 19.30
CA VAL A 101 16.35 -35.23 18.68
C VAL A 101 15.93 -33.92 19.32
N LYS A 102 16.57 -32.83 18.90
CA LYS A 102 16.12 -31.47 19.17
C LYS A 102 14.89 -31.23 18.29
N GLY A 103 13.73 -31.02 18.91
CA GLY A 103 12.51 -30.64 18.21
C GLY A 103 12.81 -29.44 17.31
N GLY A 104 12.62 -29.61 16.00
CA GLY A 104 12.83 -28.54 15.04
C GLY A 104 11.72 -27.51 15.22
N THR A 105 12.08 -26.26 15.45
CA THR A 105 11.14 -25.14 15.34
C THR A 105 10.65 -25.03 13.90
N ASP A 106 9.41 -24.58 13.73
CA ASP A 106 8.84 -24.33 12.41
C ASP A 106 9.68 -23.29 11.66
N GLU A 107 9.86 -23.52 10.37
CA GLU A 107 10.63 -22.65 9.50
C GLU A 107 9.67 -21.65 8.85
N HIS A 108 9.83 -20.38 9.23
CA HIS A 108 9.06 -19.28 8.68
C HIS A 108 9.89 -18.57 7.63
N ASP A 109 9.37 -18.52 6.41
CA ASP A 109 9.98 -17.80 5.30
C ASP A 109 9.01 -16.74 4.78
N MET A 110 9.55 -15.68 4.19
CA MET A 110 8.78 -14.56 3.66
C MET A 110 9.43 -14.00 2.40
N VAL A 111 8.60 -13.64 1.42
CA VAL A 111 8.97 -12.92 0.19
C VAL A 111 8.09 -11.70 0.04
N LEU A 112 8.68 -10.52 -0.17
CA LEU A 112 7.92 -9.31 -0.51
C LEU A 112 7.45 -9.39 -1.96
N LEU A 113 6.19 -9.03 -2.23
CA LEU A 113 5.61 -9.09 -3.58
C LEU A 113 6.34 -8.18 -4.56
N LYS A 114 6.91 -7.06 -4.10
CA LYS A 114 7.73 -6.15 -4.92
C LYS A 114 8.98 -6.82 -5.52
N HIS A 115 9.41 -7.95 -4.95
CA HIS A 115 10.56 -8.71 -5.45
C HIS A 115 10.13 -9.91 -6.29
N VAL A 116 8.83 -10.17 -6.44
CA VAL A 116 8.32 -11.20 -7.33
C VAL A 116 8.41 -10.68 -8.76
N THR A 117 9.05 -11.45 -9.64
CA THR A 117 9.25 -11.09 -11.04
C THR A 117 8.29 -11.85 -11.96
N ASN A 118 7.95 -13.08 -11.61
CA ASN A 118 7.09 -13.93 -12.41
C ASN A 118 6.37 -14.97 -11.56
N VAL A 119 5.16 -15.33 -11.98
CA VAL A 119 4.34 -16.38 -11.35
C VAL A 119 3.75 -17.28 -12.43
N THR A 120 4.21 -18.53 -12.47
CA THR A 120 3.71 -19.54 -13.39
C THR A 120 3.03 -20.67 -12.63
N SER A 121 2.06 -21.30 -13.28
CA SER A 121 1.37 -22.48 -12.75
C SER A 121 1.51 -23.61 -13.74
N ARG A 122 1.97 -24.77 -13.30
CA ARG A 122 2.10 -25.97 -14.13
C ARG A 122 1.54 -27.18 -13.42
N LYS A 123 1.07 -28.16 -14.19
CA LYS A 123 0.61 -29.44 -13.63
C LYS A 123 1.79 -30.15 -12.99
N ASP A 124 1.63 -30.60 -11.75
CA ASP A 124 2.67 -31.27 -10.97
C ASP A 124 2.15 -32.61 -10.42
N GLY A 125 2.40 -33.67 -11.17
CA GLY A 125 1.83 -34.98 -10.92
C GLY A 125 0.35 -35.07 -11.31
N LEU A 126 -0.38 -35.98 -10.66
CA LEU A 126 -1.80 -36.25 -10.95
C LEU A 126 -2.76 -35.36 -10.14
N MET A 127 -2.40 -35.04 -8.89
CA MET A 127 -3.32 -34.41 -7.92
C MET A 127 -3.04 -32.92 -7.70
N TYR A 128 -1.85 -32.44 -8.05
CA TYR A 128 -1.40 -31.11 -7.68
C TYR A 128 -0.95 -30.28 -8.88
N TYR A 129 -0.86 -28.99 -8.64
CA TYR A 129 -0.25 -28.00 -9.52
C TYR A 129 0.86 -27.29 -8.76
N ALA A 130 2.00 -27.12 -9.42
CA ALA A 130 3.10 -26.32 -8.92
C ALA A 130 2.88 -24.87 -9.37
N VAL A 131 2.80 -23.96 -8.41
CA VAL A 131 2.84 -22.52 -8.60
C VAL A 131 4.26 -22.06 -8.31
N ASP A 132 5.00 -21.76 -9.37
CA ASP A 132 6.39 -21.33 -9.31
C ASP A 132 6.43 -19.80 -9.23
N VAL A 133 6.86 -19.28 -8.08
CA VAL A 133 7.04 -17.86 -7.80
C VAL A 133 8.52 -17.53 -7.94
N GLN A 134 8.86 -16.81 -9.00
CA GLN A 134 10.23 -16.35 -9.24
C GLN A 134 10.44 -15.00 -8.57
N THR A 135 11.50 -14.89 -7.77
CA THR A 135 11.89 -13.63 -7.13
C THR A 135 13.00 -12.93 -7.90
N SER A 136 13.48 -11.79 -7.43
CA SER A 136 14.73 -11.15 -7.89
C SER A 136 15.87 -11.31 -6.88
N SER A 137 15.65 -12.14 -5.84
CA SER A 137 16.59 -12.38 -4.75
C SER A 137 17.81 -13.18 -5.24
N GLY A 138 19.01 -12.68 -4.95
CA GLY A 138 20.30 -13.26 -5.37
C GLY A 138 20.71 -14.59 -4.71
N ALA A 139 19.74 -15.41 -4.29
CA ALA A 139 19.99 -16.74 -3.75
C ALA A 139 20.21 -17.79 -4.86
N VAL A 140 20.84 -18.92 -4.50
CA VAL A 140 21.14 -20.05 -5.41
C VAL A 140 19.88 -20.63 -6.06
N VAL A 141 18.74 -20.53 -5.38
CA VAL A 141 17.42 -20.87 -5.93
C VAL A 141 16.56 -19.62 -5.83
N ASN A 142 16.18 -19.07 -6.99
CA ASN A 142 15.38 -17.86 -7.10
C ASN A 142 13.89 -18.15 -7.41
N THR A 143 13.50 -19.43 -7.37
CA THR A 143 12.14 -19.89 -7.64
C THR A 143 11.62 -20.64 -6.44
N ILE A 144 10.53 -20.17 -5.86
CA ILE A 144 9.82 -20.84 -4.78
C ILE A 144 8.63 -21.57 -5.39
N THR A 145 8.60 -22.89 -5.21
CA THR A 145 7.53 -23.74 -5.76
C THR A 145 6.52 -24.07 -4.67
N PHE A 146 5.27 -23.64 -4.86
CA PHE A 146 4.14 -24.01 -4.03
C PHE A 146 3.31 -25.07 -4.73
N ARG A 147 3.27 -26.28 -4.19
CA ARG A 147 2.39 -27.34 -4.68
C ARG A 147 1.02 -27.18 -4.03
N VAL A 148 -0.03 -26.95 -4.81
CA VAL A 148 -1.40 -26.72 -4.32
C VAL A 148 -2.39 -27.55 -5.12
N SER A 149 -3.66 -27.63 -4.67
CA SER A 149 -4.70 -28.33 -5.42
C SER A 149 -5.01 -27.63 -6.75
N LYS A 150 -5.67 -28.34 -7.66
CA LYS A 150 -6.03 -27.80 -8.98
C LYS A 150 -6.91 -26.55 -8.88
N ASP A 151 -7.90 -26.57 -7.99
CA ASP A 151 -8.87 -25.48 -7.85
C ASP A 151 -8.21 -24.25 -7.21
N GLU A 152 -7.33 -24.46 -6.24
CA GLU A 152 -6.59 -23.38 -5.57
C GLU A 152 -5.49 -22.78 -6.44
N ALA A 153 -4.85 -23.54 -7.33
CA ALA A 153 -3.75 -23.04 -8.16
C ALA A 153 -4.14 -21.84 -9.03
N ALA A 154 -5.32 -21.88 -9.64
CA ALA A 154 -5.81 -20.81 -10.49
C ALA A 154 -6.09 -19.54 -9.67
N GLN A 155 -6.78 -19.71 -8.53
CA GLN A 155 -7.13 -18.61 -7.63
C GLN A 155 -5.89 -18.00 -6.96
N PHE A 156 -4.95 -18.83 -6.52
CA PHE A 156 -3.72 -18.38 -5.88
C PHE A 156 -2.85 -17.58 -6.84
N ARG A 157 -2.67 -18.08 -8.07
CA ARG A 157 -1.92 -17.35 -9.11
C ARG A 157 -2.56 -16.01 -9.44
N SER A 158 -3.88 -15.96 -9.65
CA SER A 158 -4.56 -14.71 -9.97
C SER A 158 -4.49 -13.70 -8.82
N ALA A 159 -4.61 -14.16 -7.57
CA ALA A 159 -4.48 -13.31 -6.40
C ALA A 159 -3.08 -12.72 -6.23
N ILE A 160 -2.01 -13.50 -6.45
CA ILE A 160 -0.65 -12.98 -6.41
C ILE A 160 -0.45 -11.89 -7.48
N LEU A 161 -0.90 -12.15 -8.71
CA LEU A 161 -0.79 -11.17 -9.80
C LEU A 161 -1.59 -9.89 -9.52
N GLY A 162 -2.80 -10.02 -8.97
CA GLY A 162 -3.61 -8.87 -8.56
C GLY A 162 -2.92 -8.04 -7.47
N ALA A 163 -2.41 -8.69 -6.42
CA ALA A 163 -1.70 -8.01 -5.35
C ALA A 163 -0.41 -7.32 -5.84
N MET A 164 0.32 -7.93 -6.78
CA MET A 164 1.48 -7.28 -7.42
C MET A 164 1.09 -5.99 -8.16
N GLN A 165 -0.01 -6.01 -8.91
CA GLN A 165 -0.49 -4.84 -9.65
C GLN A 165 -0.97 -3.71 -8.70
N GLU A 166 -1.65 -4.07 -7.60
CA GLU A 166 -2.04 -3.11 -6.57
C GLU A 166 -0.83 -2.47 -5.87
N GLN A 167 0.24 -3.23 -5.62
CA GLN A 167 1.49 -2.69 -5.07
C GLN A 167 2.16 -1.69 -6.02
N GLU A 168 2.17 -1.97 -7.32
CA GLU A 168 2.73 -1.05 -8.32
C GLU A 168 1.91 0.23 -8.44
N ALA A 169 0.58 0.12 -8.39
CA ALA A 169 -0.32 1.28 -8.35
C ALA A 169 -0.11 2.14 -7.11
N LYS A 170 0.09 1.52 -5.94
CA LYS A 170 0.37 2.23 -4.68
C LYS A 170 1.74 2.90 -4.68
N ALA A 171 2.76 2.26 -5.28
CA ALA A 171 4.09 2.84 -5.41
C ALA A 171 4.13 4.04 -6.37
N SER A 172 3.21 4.07 -7.35
CA SER A 172 3.11 5.16 -8.34
C SER A 172 2.22 6.32 -7.89
N ALA A 173 1.59 6.23 -6.71
CA ALA A 173 0.80 7.33 -6.17
C ALA A 173 1.72 8.52 -5.80
N PRO A 174 1.44 9.74 -6.28
CA PRO A 174 2.21 10.91 -5.89
C PRO A 174 2.07 11.12 -4.38
N VAL A 175 3.17 10.91 -3.65
CA VAL A 175 3.26 11.29 -2.24
C VAL A 175 3.18 12.80 -2.19
N VAL A 176 1.99 13.33 -1.90
CA VAL A 176 1.83 14.74 -1.53
C VAL A 176 2.52 14.89 -0.18
N VAL A 177 3.76 15.35 -0.20
CA VAL A 177 4.45 15.79 1.00
C VAL A 177 3.69 17.03 1.49
N GLN A 178 2.74 16.82 2.39
CA GLN A 178 2.26 17.89 3.25
C GLN A 178 3.47 18.27 4.09
N ALA A 179 4.17 19.33 3.69
CA ALA A 179 5.18 19.95 4.53
C ALA A 179 4.46 20.29 5.84
N ALA A 180 4.70 19.50 6.89
CA ALA A 180 4.42 19.93 8.23
C ALA A 180 5.17 21.25 8.39
N ALA A 181 4.44 22.33 8.56
CA ALA A 181 5.03 23.62 8.87
C ALA A 181 6.05 23.38 10.00
N PRO A 182 7.31 23.81 9.84
CA PRO A 182 8.29 23.64 10.91
C PRO A 182 7.66 24.21 12.17
N ALA A 183 7.56 23.38 13.22
CA ALA A 183 7.13 23.83 14.52
C ALA A 183 7.98 25.06 14.84
N ALA A 184 7.33 26.22 14.92
CA ALA A 184 8.00 27.47 15.15
C ALA A 184 8.80 27.33 16.45
N ALA A 185 10.13 27.29 16.32
CA ALA A 185 10.99 27.67 17.43
C ALA A 185 10.48 29.03 17.93
N PRO A 186 10.38 29.27 19.24
CA PRO A 186 9.91 30.54 19.77
C PRO A 186 10.72 31.64 19.09
N ALA A 187 10.03 32.43 18.26
CA ALA A 187 10.67 33.51 17.53
C ALA A 187 11.31 34.43 18.57
N PRO A 188 12.57 34.85 18.39
CA PRO A 188 13.10 35.95 19.18
C PRO A 188 12.12 37.10 19.01
N ALA A 189 11.60 37.61 20.13
CA ALA A 189 10.65 38.69 20.15
C ALA A 189 11.14 39.79 19.21
N ALA A 190 10.40 40.00 18.11
CA ALA A 190 10.69 41.09 17.19
C ALA A 190 10.68 42.37 18.04
N ALA A 191 11.86 43.01 18.13
CA ALA A 191 11.97 44.31 18.74
C ALA A 191 10.87 45.20 18.14
N ALA A 192 10.12 45.87 19.01
CA ALA A 192 9.09 46.81 18.59
C ALA A 192 9.68 47.70 17.49
N PRO A 193 8.98 47.87 16.36
CA PRO A 193 9.54 48.57 15.22
C PRO A 193 9.89 50.00 15.66
N ASP A 194 11.18 50.35 15.58
CA ASP A 194 11.66 51.65 15.99
C ASP A 194 11.05 52.71 15.07
N LEU A 195 10.05 53.43 15.58
CA LEU A 195 9.29 54.43 14.83
C LEU A 195 10.22 55.57 14.35
N THR A 196 11.31 55.82 15.06
CA THR A 196 12.33 56.81 14.68
C THR A 196 13.12 56.36 13.47
N ALA A 197 13.47 55.07 13.39
CA ALA A 197 14.16 54.50 12.24
C ALA A 197 13.28 54.51 10.97
N GLN A 198 11.98 54.30 11.11
CA GLN A 198 11.04 54.40 9.99
C GLN A 198 10.89 55.83 9.45
N LEU A 199 10.92 56.85 10.33
CA LEU A 199 10.95 58.25 9.91
C LEU A 199 12.21 58.59 9.10
N GLN A 200 13.36 58.03 9.46
CA GLN A 200 14.61 58.21 8.71
C GLN A 200 14.56 57.52 7.34
N GLN A 201 13.99 56.31 7.26
CA GLN A 201 13.84 55.59 5.98
C GLN A 201 12.88 56.32 5.03
N LEU A 202 11.79 56.91 5.53
CA LEU A 202 10.89 57.72 4.70
C LEU A 202 11.58 58.98 4.15
N ALA A 203 12.43 59.64 4.95
CA ALA A 203 13.19 60.80 4.49
C ALA A 203 14.18 60.43 3.36
N ALA A 204 14.89 59.31 3.52
CA ALA A 204 15.80 58.79 2.50
C ALA A 204 15.08 58.45 1.18
N LEU A 205 13.87 57.89 1.25
CA LEU A 205 13.07 57.55 0.07
C LEU A 205 12.50 58.78 -0.64
N ARG A 206 12.15 59.84 0.10
CA ARG A 206 11.79 61.14 -0.46
C ARG A 206 12.99 61.78 -1.18
N ASP A 207 14.16 61.78 -0.54
CA ASP A 207 15.38 62.36 -1.11
C ASP A 207 15.85 61.61 -2.37
N ALA A 208 15.58 60.30 -2.43
CA ALA A 208 15.78 59.48 -3.62
C ALA A 208 14.73 59.70 -4.72
N GLY A 209 13.72 60.55 -4.49
CA GLY A 209 12.62 60.82 -5.42
C GLY A 209 11.67 59.63 -5.63
N VAL A 210 11.74 58.62 -4.77
CA VAL A 210 10.89 57.40 -4.82
C VAL A 210 9.50 57.68 -4.24
N LEU A 211 9.41 58.60 -3.28
CA LEU A 211 8.16 59.08 -2.71
C LEU A 211 7.89 60.52 -3.14
N THR A 212 6.64 60.79 -3.49
CA THR A 212 6.17 62.17 -3.70
C THR A 212 6.03 62.89 -2.35
N GLU A 213 6.04 64.23 -2.36
CA GLU A 213 5.97 65.02 -1.11
C GLU A 213 4.63 64.77 -0.39
N GLU A 214 3.55 64.59 -1.15
CA GLU A 214 2.21 64.30 -0.63
C GLU A 214 2.17 62.95 0.12
N GLU A 215 2.82 61.92 -0.43
CA GLU A 215 2.90 60.59 0.17
C GLU A 215 3.82 60.55 1.39
N PHE A 216 4.91 61.33 1.37
CA PHE A 216 5.82 61.47 2.50
C PHE A 216 5.10 62.10 3.71
N VAL A 217 4.36 63.19 3.50
CA VAL A 217 3.64 63.89 4.58
C VAL A 217 2.58 62.98 5.20
N ALA A 218 1.82 62.24 4.39
CA ALA A 218 0.80 61.32 4.87
C ALA A 218 1.39 60.20 5.75
N LYS A 219 2.50 59.58 5.31
CA LYS A 219 3.14 58.49 6.07
C LYS A 219 3.90 58.98 7.30
N LYS A 220 4.49 60.17 7.25
CA LYS A 220 5.12 60.80 8.41
C LYS A 220 4.09 61.11 9.50
N ALA A 221 2.91 61.61 9.12
CA ALA A 221 1.83 61.90 10.06
C ALA A 221 1.30 60.62 10.73
N ASP A 222 1.13 59.53 9.98
CA ASP A 222 0.72 58.22 10.54
C ASP A 222 1.71 57.72 11.59
N ILE A 223 3.02 57.81 11.31
CA ILE A 223 4.04 57.36 12.24
C ILE A 223 4.13 58.27 13.47
N LEU A 224 4.02 59.59 13.30
CA LEU A 224 4.00 60.53 14.42
C LEU A 224 2.76 60.38 15.31
N ALA A 225 1.61 59.97 14.75
CA ALA A 225 0.40 59.68 15.53
C ALA A 225 0.50 58.39 16.36
N ARG A 226 1.50 57.56 16.09
CA ARG A 226 1.76 56.27 16.75
C ARG A 226 2.90 56.35 17.79
N ILE A 227 3.54 57.52 17.90
CA ILE A 227 4.53 57.86 18.94
C ILE A 227 3.80 58.54 20.09
#